data_AF-A0A419L3D1-F1
#
_entry.id   AF-A0A419L3D1-F1
#
_cell.length_a   1.000
_cell.length_b   1.000
_cell.length_c   1.000
_cell.angle_alpha   90.00
_cell.angle_beta   90.00
_cell.angle_gamma   90.00
#
_symmetry.space_group_name_H-M   'P 1'
#
loop_
_entity.id
_entity.type
_entity.pdbx_description
1 polymer ?
#
loop_
_entity_poly.entity_id
_entity_poly.type
_entity_poly.pdbx_seq_one_letter_code
_entity_poly.pdbx_strand_id
1 'polypeptide(L)'
;MNLLAVKPGMEREFEEKVRELCQYTYGVKGFLGSSVFRVTSISYGGSGLHGKYKEIRVQPTEYVMLTYWTSIDAHEEFHRDPKVKEVFMSLMKYLAVMPREVHSEILR
;
A
#
# COMPACT_ATOMS: atom_id res chain seq x y z
N MET A 1 6.99 -1.58 2.18
CA MET A 1 5.89 -0.83 1.53
C MET A 1 5.26 -1.70 0.46
N ASN A 2 3.97 -1.55 0.23
CA ASN A 2 3.23 -2.20 -0.84
C ASN A 2 2.70 -1.14 -1.81
N LEU A 3 3.04 -1.28 -3.10
CA LEU A 3 2.54 -0.46 -4.19
C LEU A 3 1.33 -1.16 -4.81
N LEU A 4 0.20 -0.45 -4.86
CA LEU A 4 -1.10 -1.00 -5.21
C LEU A 4 -1.73 -0.14 -6.29
N ALA A 5 -2.29 -0.75 -7.34
CA ALA A 5 -3.08 -0.04 -8.34
C ALA A 5 -4.49 -0.64 -8.37
N VAL A 6 -5.52 0.20 -8.24
CA VAL A 6 -6.91 -0.22 -8.01
C VAL A 6 -7.73 -0.10 -9.29
N LYS A 7 -8.58 -1.09 -9.55
CA LYS A 7 -9.50 -1.07 -10.70
C LYS A 7 -10.39 0.17 -10.63
N PRO A 8 -10.58 0.90 -11.75
CA PRO A 8 -11.44 2.08 -11.77
C PRO A 8 -12.84 1.80 -11.24
N GLY A 9 -13.33 2.64 -10.33
CA GLY A 9 -14.66 2.53 -9.73
C GLY A 9 -14.72 1.66 -8.48
N MET A 10 -13.62 1.00 -8.09
CA MET A 10 -13.55 0.15 -6.89
C MET A 10 -12.79 0.79 -5.72
N GLU A 11 -12.36 2.05 -5.86
CA GLU A 11 -11.49 2.73 -4.91
C GLU A 11 -12.07 2.78 -3.50
N ARG A 12 -13.35 3.11 -3.35
CA ARG A 12 -13.98 3.24 -2.03
C ARG A 12 -14.03 1.91 -1.29
N GLU A 13 -14.45 0.84 -1.97
CA GLU A 13 -14.51 -0.50 -1.37
C GLU A 13 -13.11 -1.00 -1.02
N PHE A 14 -12.11 -0.71 -1.86
CA PHE A 14 -10.72 -0.99 -1.58
C PHE A 14 -10.23 -0.24 -0.33
N GLU A 15 -10.50 1.06 -0.21
CA GLU A 15 -10.11 1.88 0.96
C GLU A 15 -10.75 1.38 2.26
N GLU A 16 -12.02 0.98 2.22
CA GLU A 16 -12.71 0.34 3.35
C GLU A 16 -12.01 -0.97 3.73
N LYS A 17 -11.66 -1.82 2.75
CA LYS A 17 -11.08 -3.14 3.02
C LYS A 17 -9.63 -3.11 3.48
N VAL A 18 -8.84 -2.17 2.95
CA VAL A 18 -7.48 -1.92 3.45
C VAL A 18 -7.52 -1.40 4.88
N ARG A 19 -8.50 -0.54 5.24
CA ARG A 19 -8.64 -0.07 6.62
C ARG A 19 -8.89 -1.23 7.59
N GLU A 20 -9.74 -2.18 7.23
CA GLU A 20 -9.97 -3.38 8.03
C GLU A 20 -8.68 -4.23 8.18
N LEU A 21 -7.91 -4.40 7.11
CA LEU A 21 -6.61 -5.10 7.17
C LEU A 21 -5.64 -4.38 8.13
N CYS A 22 -5.50 -3.06 8.01
CA CYS A 22 -4.66 -2.28 8.92
C CYS A 22 -5.10 -2.44 10.37
N GLN A 23 -6.42 -2.39 10.64
CA GLN A 23 -7.00 -2.61 11.96
C GLN A 23 -6.70 -4.01 12.51
N TYR A 24 -6.82 -5.05 11.68
CA TYR A 24 -6.47 -6.42 12.07
C TYR A 24 -4.97 -6.58 12.39
N THR A 25 -4.12 -5.83 11.69
CA THR A 25 -2.67 -5.88 11.88
C THR A 25 -2.24 -5.20 13.19
N TYR A 26 -3.05 -4.29 13.74
CA TYR A 26 -2.82 -3.73 15.07
C TYR A 26 -2.91 -4.82 16.14
N GLY A 27 -1.82 -5.00 16.88
CA GLY A 27 -1.68 -6.04 17.92
C GLY A 27 -0.88 -7.26 17.46
N VAL A 28 -0.50 -7.35 16.19
CA VAL A 28 0.46 -8.36 15.73
C VAL A 28 1.85 -8.06 16.30
N LYS A 29 2.51 -9.09 16.83
CA LYS A 29 3.84 -8.98 17.40
C LYS A 29 4.83 -8.41 16.36
N GLY A 30 5.55 -7.37 16.75
CA GLY A 30 6.55 -6.71 15.89
C GLY A 30 5.99 -5.67 14.92
N PHE A 31 4.66 -5.50 14.81
CA PHE A 31 4.06 -4.42 14.04
C PHE A 31 4.16 -3.09 14.79
N LEU A 32 4.63 -2.04 14.10
CA LEU A 32 4.85 -0.71 14.67
C LEU A 32 3.83 0.33 14.17
N GLY A 33 3.09 0.02 13.11
CA GLY A 33 2.05 0.88 12.56
C GLY A 33 1.99 0.87 11.04
N SER A 34 0.96 1.51 10.50
CA SER A 34 0.75 1.63 9.06
C SER A 34 0.20 2.98 8.63
N SER A 35 0.43 3.33 7.38
CA SER A 35 -0.20 4.46 6.71
C SER A 35 -0.54 4.07 5.27
N VAL A 36 -1.68 4.55 4.79
CA VAL A 36 -2.14 4.32 3.42
C VAL A 36 -2.23 5.65 2.73
N PHE A 37 -1.48 5.81 1.65
CA PHE A 37 -1.42 7.02 0.86
C PHE A 37 -2.07 6.79 -0.48
N ARG A 38 -2.95 7.70 -0.90
CA ARG A 38 -3.45 7.75 -2.27
C ARG A 38 -2.55 8.66 -3.08
N VAL A 39 -2.09 8.20 -4.24
CA VAL A 39 -1.31 9.02 -5.17
C VAL A 39 -2.27 9.94 -5.92
N THR A 40 -2.13 11.25 -5.71
CA THR A 40 -3.03 12.25 -6.30
C THR A 40 -2.41 12.99 -7.48
N SER A 41 -1.09 13.11 -7.52
CA SER A 41 -0.35 13.85 -8.55
C SER A 41 1.12 13.43 -8.58
N ILE A 42 1.87 13.98 -9.52
CA ILE A 42 3.32 13.82 -9.63
C ILE A 42 3.96 15.20 -9.52
N SER A 43 4.97 15.33 -8.65
CA SER A 43 5.71 16.60 -8.50
C SER A 43 6.53 16.88 -9.75
N TYR A 44 6.25 18.00 -10.42
CA TYR A 44 6.92 18.36 -11.66
C TYR A 44 8.41 18.65 -11.46
N GLY A 45 8.71 19.59 -10.55
CA GLY A 45 10.08 19.97 -10.21
C GLY A 45 10.86 18.86 -9.50
N GLY A 46 10.18 18.10 -8.64
CA GLY A 46 10.81 16.96 -7.95
C GLY A 46 11.18 15.81 -8.88
N SER A 47 10.45 15.64 -9.99
CA SER A 47 10.70 14.61 -10.99
C SER A 47 11.56 15.07 -12.17
N GLY A 48 12.00 16.34 -12.20
CA GLY A 48 12.81 16.87 -13.30
C GLY A 48 12.09 16.90 -14.67
N LEU A 49 10.76 17.04 -14.66
CA LEU A 49 9.97 17.11 -15.90
C LEU A 49 10.10 18.50 -16.54
N HIS A 50 10.05 18.59 -17.87
CA HIS A 50 10.19 19.84 -18.65
C HIS A 50 8.95 20.14 -19.51
N GLY A 51 8.50 21.42 -19.53
CA GLY A 51 7.25 21.83 -20.18
C GLY A 51 6.22 22.54 -19.27
N LYS A 52 4.98 22.68 -19.77
CA LYS A 52 3.88 23.36 -19.06
C LYS A 52 3.19 22.42 -18.07
N TYR A 53 2.96 22.90 -16.86
CA TYR A 53 2.16 22.18 -15.86
C TYR A 53 0.74 21.95 -16.38
N LYS A 54 0.38 20.69 -16.55
CA LYS A 54 -1.00 20.22 -16.65
C LYS A 54 -1.26 19.34 -15.45
N GLU A 55 -2.47 19.39 -14.92
CA GLU A 55 -2.89 18.47 -13.86
C GLU A 55 -2.72 17.03 -14.37
N ILE A 56 -1.90 16.25 -13.69
CA ILE A 56 -1.68 14.83 -13.99
C ILE A 56 -2.59 14.02 -13.08
N ARG A 57 -3.54 13.30 -13.68
CA ARG A 57 -4.29 12.25 -12.97
C ARG A 57 -3.58 10.92 -13.14
N VAL A 58 -3.20 10.30 -12.03
CA VAL A 58 -2.64 8.95 -12.01
C VAL A 58 -3.79 7.95 -12.21
N GLN A 59 -3.72 7.16 -13.28
CA GLN A 59 -4.72 6.16 -13.62
C GLN A 59 -4.04 4.84 -14.04
N PRO A 60 -4.47 3.67 -13.53
CA PRO A 60 -5.48 3.49 -12.47
C PRO A 60 -5.10 4.19 -11.15
N THR A 61 -6.06 4.39 -10.24
CA THR A 61 -5.76 5.04 -8.96
C THR A 61 -4.71 4.21 -8.21
N GLU A 62 -3.57 4.82 -7.90
CA GLU A 62 -2.47 4.17 -7.18
C GLU A 62 -2.48 4.51 -5.69
N TYR A 63 -2.07 3.54 -4.89
CA TYR A 63 -1.93 3.64 -3.44
C TYR A 63 -0.58 3.09 -2.99
N VAL A 64 -0.04 3.68 -1.93
CA VAL A 64 1.10 3.16 -1.19
C VAL A 64 0.63 2.75 0.20
N MET A 65 0.73 1.46 0.52
CA MET A 65 0.53 0.96 1.87
C MET A 65 1.89 0.81 2.54
N LEU A 66 2.17 1.69 3.49
CA LEU A 66 3.39 1.68 4.27
C LEU A 66 3.12 0.97 5.60
N THR A 67 3.90 -0.05 5.92
CA THR A 67 3.86 -0.78 7.18
C THR A 67 5.25 -0.74 7.81
N TYR A 68 5.28 -0.59 9.13
CA TYR A 68 6.50 -0.54 9.92
C TYR A 68 6.58 -1.78 10.81
N TRP A 69 7.75 -2.37 10.86
CA TRP A 69 8.00 -3.61 11.60
C TRP A 69 9.33 -3.52 12.34
N THR A 70 9.44 -4.25 13.46
CA THR A 70 10.68 -4.34 14.24
C THR A 70 11.79 -5.07 13.49
N SER A 71 11.44 -5.96 12.55
CA SER A 71 12.37 -6.66 11.67
C SER A 71 11.63 -7.20 10.44
N ILE A 72 12.39 -7.54 9.39
CA ILE A 72 11.86 -8.25 8.22
C ILE A 72 11.31 -9.62 8.65
N ASP A 73 11.99 -10.33 9.55
CA ASP A 73 11.51 -11.64 10.03
C ASP A 73 10.13 -11.56 10.72
N ALA A 74 9.86 -10.51 11.48
CA ALA A 74 8.54 -10.31 12.11
C ALA A 74 7.44 -10.06 11.06
N HIS A 75 7.77 -9.34 9.98
CA HIS A 75 6.88 -9.15 8.84
C HIS A 75 6.61 -10.47 8.10
N GLU A 76 7.64 -11.29 7.86
CA GLU A 76 7.48 -12.58 7.20
C GLU A 76 6.71 -13.59 8.07
N GLU A 77 6.84 -13.52 9.40
CA GLU A 77 6.04 -14.33 10.33
C GLU A 77 4.54 -13.94 10.24
N PHE A 78 4.23 -12.65 10.12
CA PHE A 78 2.87 -12.17 9.91
C PHE A 78 2.24 -12.74 8.64
N HIS A 79 2.98 -12.85 7.53
CA HIS A 79 2.48 -13.46 6.29
C HIS A 79 2.14 -14.95 6.41
N ARG A 80 2.65 -15.64 7.44
CA ARG A 80 2.34 -17.06 7.70
C ARG A 80 1.01 -17.26 8.42
N ASP A 81 0.42 -16.21 9.01
CA ASP A 81 -0.92 -16.29 9.60
C ASP A 81 -1.97 -16.58 8.50
N PRO A 82 -2.70 -17.70 8.55
CA PRO A 82 -3.72 -18.04 7.56
C PRO A 82 -4.78 -16.95 7.37
N LYS A 83 -5.13 -16.23 8.44
CA LYS A 83 -6.10 -15.15 8.40
C LYS A 83 -5.56 -13.92 7.67
N VAL A 84 -4.27 -13.63 7.82
CA VAL A 84 -3.60 -12.57 7.05
C VAL A 84 -3.64 -12.89 5.57
N LYS A 85 -3.31 -14.12 5.21
CA LYS A 85 -3.37 -14.58 3.82
C LYS A 85 -4.78 -14.45 3.25
N GLU A 86 -5.81 -14.86 3.99
CA GLU A 86 -7.20 -14.72 3.57
C GLU A 86 -7.60 -13.26 3.32
N VAL A 87 -7.31 -12.37 4.29
CA VAL A 87 -7.65 -10.95 4.17
C VAL A 87 -6.88 -10.31 3.03
N PHE A 88 -5.59 -10.59 2.87
CA PHE A 88 -4.80 -10.06 1.77
C PHE A 88 -5.29 -10.58 0.41
N MET A 89 -5.63 -11.86 0.31
CA MET A 89 -6.21 -12.43 -0.92
C MET A 89 -7.57 -11.79 -1.25
N SER A 90 -8.35 -11.38 -0.24
CA SER A 90 -9.60 -10.64 -0.46
C SER A 90 -9.38 -9.28 -1.13
N LEU A 91 -8.17 -8.69 -1.02
CA LEU A 91 -7.83 -7.45 -1.69
C LEU A 91 -7.63 -7.63 -3.21
N MET A 92 -7.23 -8.82 -3.66
CA MET A 92 -6.87 -9.08 -5.06
C MET A 92 -8.01 -8.75 -6.04
N LYS A 93 -9.27 -8.88 -5.60
CA LYS A 93 -10.42 -8.56 -6.46
C LYS A 93 -10.46 -7.08 -6.87
N TYR A 94 -9.91 -6.19 -6.05
CA TYR A 94 -9.89 -4.74 -6.27
C TYR A 94 -8.71 -4.27 -7.12
N LEU A 95 -7.65 -5.07 -7.21
CA LEU A 95 -6.38 -4.63 -7.79
C LEU A 95 -6.36 -4.82 -9.31
N ALA A 96 -5.91 -3.79 -10.02
CA ALA A 96 -5.72 -3.80 -11.48
C ALA A 96 -4.43 -4.53 -11.88
N VAL A 97 -3.43 -4.56 -10.99
CA VAL A 97 -2.14 -5.22 -11.17
C VAL A 97 -1.74 -5.92 -9.87
N MET A 98 -0.84 -6.91 -9.97
CA MET A 98 -0.28 -7.56 -8.78
C MET A 98 0.43 -6.53 -7.87
N PRO A 99 0.22 -6.55 -6.55
CA PRO A 99 0.99 -5.73 -5.62
C PRO A 99 2.49 -5.92 -5.81
N ARG A 100 3.23 -4.83 -5.67
CA ARG A 100 4.68 -4.89 -5.53
C ARG A 100 5.08 -4.50 -4.12
N GLU A 101 5.69 -5.45 -3.42
CA GLU A 101 6.27 -5.22 -2.10
C GLU A 101 7.74 -4.81 -2.21
N VAL A 102 8.13 -3.81 -1.42
CA VAL A 102 9.51 -3.32 -1.31
C VAL A 102 9.87 -3.16 0.16
N HIS A 103 10.92 -3.85 0.58
CA HIS A 103 11.50 -3.70 1.91
C HIS A 103 12.52 -2.57 1.94
N SER A 104 12.58 -1.87 3.07
CA SER A 104 13.54 -0.78 3.29
C SER A 104 13.83 -0.67 4.77
N GLU A 105 15.04 -0.25 5.11
CA GLU A 105 15.47 -0.04 6.49
C GLU A 105 15.46 1.46 6.81
N ILE A 106 15.12 1.80 8.05
CA ILE A 106 15.25 3.17 8.54
C ILE A 106 16.67 3.33 9.07
N LEU A 107 17.50 4.04 8.32
CA LEU A 107 18.86 4.38 8.73
C LEU A 107 18.80 5.33 9.94
N ARG A 108 19.64 5.07 10.95
CA ARG A 108 19.83 5.91 12.13
C ARG A 108 21.15 6.65 12.05
#